data_AF-E7GTS9-F1
#
_entry.id   AF-E7GTS9-F1
#
_cell.length_a   1.000
_cell.length_b   1.000
_cell.length_c   1.000
_cell.angle_alpha   90.00
_cell.angle_beta   90.00
_cell.angle_gamma   90.00
#
_symmetry.space_group_name_H-M   'P 1'
#
loop_
_entity.id
_entity.type
_entity.pdbx_description
1 polymer ?
#
loop_
_entity_poly.entity_id
_entity_poly.type
_entity_poly.pdbx_seq_one_letter_code
_entity_poly.pdbx_strand_id
1 'polypeptide(L)' 'MDEKNKAEMAKLAEKAHKEATENWTDGTMECFWINNDGNLCIRYSSGKWWHYRGTKEGYEWW' A
#
# COMPACT_ATOMS: atom_id res chain seq x y z
N MET A 1 -9.58 -4.15 -14.19
CA MET A 1 -8.86 -3.06 -13.51
C MET A 1 -7.45 -3.00 -14.08
N ASP A 2 -7.18 -1.97 -14.86
CA ASP A 2 -5.93 -1.80 -15.59
C ASP A 2 -4.73 -1.59 -14.66
N GLU A 3 -3.54 -1.95 -15.12
CA GLU A 3 -2.30 -1.88 -14.33
C GLU A 3 -2.00 -0.46 -13.83
N LYS A 4 -2.27 0.56 -14.65
CA LYS A 4 -2.18 1.97 -14.27
C LYS A 4 -3.05 2.30 -13.05
N ASN A 5 -4.25 1.72 -12.97
CA ASN A 5 -5.16 1.94 -11.84
C ASN A 5 -4.65 1.29 -10.55
N LYS A 6 -3.94 0.16 -10.66
CA LYS A 6 -3.32 -0.52 -9.49
C LYS A 6 -2.10 0.25 -8.97
N ALA A 7 -1.28 0.81 -9.85
CA ALA A 7 -0.15 1.65 -9.47
C ALA A 7 -0.59 2.92 -8.73
N GLU A 8 -1.66 3.57 -9.18
CA GLU A 8 -2.20 4.75 -8.49
C GLU A 8 -2.80 4.39 -7.12
N MET A 9 -3.51 3.26 -7.01
CA MET A 9 -3.98 2.76 -5.69
C MET A 9 -2.80 2.50 -4.74
N ALA A 10 -1.71 1.89 -5.23
CA ALA A 10 -0.52 1.64 -4.42
C ALA A 10 0.10 2.93 -3.86
N LYS A 11 0.22 3.97 -4.70
CA LYS A 11 0.74 5.28 -4.27
C LYS A 11 -0.17 5.95 -3.24
N LEU A 12 -1.50 5.90 -3.44
CA LEU A 12 -2.45 6.51 -2.50
C LEU A 12 -2.47 5.78 -1.16
N ALA A 13 -2.40 4.45 -1.18
CA ALA A 13 -2.34 3.63 0.03
C ALA A 13 -1.04 3.85 0.80
N GLU A 14 0.11 3.87 0.11
CA GLU A 14 1.40 4.21 0.69
C GLU A 14 1.37 5.60 1.32
N LYS A 15 0.86 6.60 0.59
CA LYS A 15 0.78 7.98 1.07
C LYS A 15 -0.05 8.09 2.35
N ALA A 16 -1.25 7.50 2.37
CA ALA A 16 -2.13 7.54 3.53
C ALA A 16 -1.48 6.89 4.76
N HIS A 17 -0.82 5.74 4.58
CA HIS A 17 -0.14 5.06 5.68
C HIS A 17 1.10 5.83 6.17
N LYS A 18 1.88 6.42 5.25
CA LYS A 18 3.00 7.32 5.60
C LYS A 18 2.54 8.52 6.41
N GLU A 19 1.45 9.18 5.99
CA GLU A 19 0.90 10.35 6.67
C GLU A 19 0.32 10.02 8.05
N ALA A 20 -0.20 8.80 8.25
CA ALA A 20 -0.70 8.33 9.54
C ALA A 20 0.38 7.77 10.49
N THR A 21 1.61 7.57 10.01
CA THR A 21 2.70 6.95 10.77
C THR A 21 3.77 7.99 11.10
N GLU A 22 3.84 8.40 12.37
CA GLU A 22 4.75 9.46 12.82
C GLU A 22 6.23 9.23 12.47
N ASN A 23 6.69 7.97 12.50
CA ASN A 23 8.08 7.60 12.22
C ASN A 23 8.15 6.51 11.15
N TRP A 24 7.92 6.89 9.89
CA TRP A 24 8.00 5.95 8.78
C TRP A 24 9.43 5.39 8.61
N THR A 25 9.58 4.07 8.83
CA THR A 25 10.88 3.38 8.76
C THR A 25 10.96 2.33 7.65
N ASP A 26 9.89 2.16 6.88
CA ASP A 26 9.84 1.08 5.89
C ASP A 26 10.53 1.44 4.57
N GLY A 27 10.84 2.72 4.37
CA GLY A 27 11.57 3.19 3.19
C GLY A 27 10.66 3.40 1.98
N THR A 28 11.12 3.00 0.80
CA THR A 28 10.42 3.22 -0.48
C THR A 28 9.69 1.96 -0.94
N MET A 29 8.51 2.12 -1.55
CA MET A 29 7.83 1.04 -2.26
C MET A 29 8.73 0.45 -3.36
N GLU A 30 9.01 -0.85 -3.30
CA GLU A 30 9.76 -1.58 -4.34
C GLU A 30 8.82 -2.22 -5.36
N CYS A 31 7.75 -2.85 -4.89
CA CYS A 31 6.78 -3.51 -5.75
C CYS A 31 5.41 -3.61 -5.06
N PHE A 32 4.37 -3.82 -5.87
CA PHE A 32 3.00 -4.03 -5.41
C PHE A 32 2.31 -5.13 -6.21
N TRP A 33 1.36 -5.82 -5.58
CA TRP A 33 0.53 -6.83 -6.23
C TRP A 33 -0.85 -6.91 -5.56
N ILE A 34 -1.80 -7.58 -6.22
CA ILE A 34 -3.08 -7.94 -5.59
C ILE A 34 -2.99 -9.41 -5.19
N ASN A 35 -3.24 -9.73 -3.92
CA ASN A 35 -3.26 -11.12 -3.47
C ASN A 35 -4.57 -11.83 -3.85
N ASN A 36 -4.68 -13.12 -3.53
CA ASN A 36 -5.87 -13.91 -3.86
C ASN A 36 -7.15 -13.43 -3.16
N ASP A 37 -7.02 -12.74 -2.03
CA ASP A 37 -8.14 -12.13 -1.28
C ASP A 37 -8.56 -10.77 -1.84
N GLY A 38 -7.89 -10.28 -2.89
CA GLY A 38 -8.18 -8.99 -3.51
C GLY A 38 -7.54 -7.80 -2.79
N ASN A 39 -6.67 -8.02 -1.79
CA ASN A 39 -5.98 -6.96 -1.08
C ASN A 39 -4.77 -6.47 -1.86
N LEU A 40 -4.57 -5.16 -1.86
CA LEU A 40 -3.37 -4.54 -2.38
C LEU A 40 -2.22 -4.80 -1.41
N CYS A 41 -1.13 -5.39 -1.89
CA CYS A 41 0.06 -5.65 -1.10
C CYS A 41 1.18 -4.77 -1.62
N ILE A 42 1.93 -4.14 -0.72
CA ILE A 42 3.11 -3.33 -1.07
C ILE A 42 4.30 -3.86 -0.29
N ARG A 43 5.41 -4.18 -0.99
CA ARG A 43 6.69 -4.48 -0.36
C ARG A 43 7.58 -3.25 -0.40
N TYR A 44 8.26 -3.01 0.71
CA TYR A 44 9.14 -1.85 0.90
C TYR A 44 10.61 -2.25 1.00
N SER A 45 11.50 -1.28 0.79
CA SER A 45 12.95 -1.48 0.82
C SER A 45 13.50 -1.91 2.18
N SER A 46 12.75 -1.74 3.27
CA SER A 46 13.08 -2.30 4.59
C SER A 46 12.95 -3.83 4.65
N GLY A 47 12.34 -4.46 3.64
CA GLY A 47 11.98 -5.87 3.63
C GLY A 47 10.61 -6.17 4.23
N LYS A 48 9.93 -5.19 4.83
CA LYS A 48 8.53 -5.34 5.27
C LYS A 48 7.56 -5.23 4.11
N TRP A 49 6.38 -5.81 4.28
CA TRP A 49 5.22 -5.56 3.41
C TRP A 49 4.00 -5.25 4.25
N TRP A 50 3.01 -4.66 3.61
CA TRP A 50 1.71 -4.37 4.20
C TRP A 50 0.60 -4.73 3.24
N HIS A 51 -0.51 -5.19 3.80
CA HIS A 51 -1.76 -5.33 3.08
C HIS A 51 -2.57 -4.05 3.22
N TYR A 52 -3.29 -3.71 2.16
CA TYR A 52 -4.11 -2.51 2.07
C TYR A 52 -5.48 -2.88 1.52
N ARG A 53 -6.50 -2.39 2.21
CA ARG A 53 -7.89 -2.45 1.78
C ARG A 53 -8.46 -1.04 1.67
N GLY A 54 -9.00 -0.70 0.51
CA GLY A 54 -9.72 0.56 0.34
C GLY A 54 -11.04 0.54 1.12
N THR A 55 -11.35 1.63 1.82
CA THR A 55 -12.62 1.86 2.51
C THR A 55 -13.28 3.13 2.00
N LYS A 56 -14.46 3.46 2.52
CA LYS A 56 -15.12 4.75 2.21
C LYS A 56 -14.34 5.97 2.73
N GLU A 57 -13.48 5.76 3.73
CA GLU A 57 -12.77 6.84 4.44
C GLU A 57 -11.27 6.90 4.06
N GLY A 58 -10.77 5.96 3.27
CA GLY A 58 -9.36 5.90 2.86
C GLY A 58 -8.87 4.48 2.70
N TYR A 59 -7.82 4.11 3.44
CA TYR A 59 -7.24 2.77 3.45
C TYR A 59 -7.09 2.24 4.88
N GLU A 60 -7.38 0.95 5.06
CA GLU A 60 -6.97 0.18 6.23
C GLU A 60 -5.74 -0.66 5.86
N TRP A 61 -4.83 -0.87 6.82
CA TRP A 61 -3.60 -1.65 6.60
C TRP A 61 -3.26 -2.58 7.76
N TRP A 62 -2.56 -3.68 7.47
CA TRP A 62 -2.07 -4.68 8.43
C TRP A 62 -0.89 -5.50 7.89
#